data_AF-W9E9K3-F1
#
_entry.id   AF-W9E9K3-F1
#
_cell.length_a   1.000
_cell.length_b   1.000
_cell.length_c   1.000
_cell.angle_alpha   90.00
_cell.angle_beta   90.00
_cell.angle_gamma   90.00
#
_symmetry.space_group_name_H-M   'P 1'
#
loop_
_entity.id
_entity.type
_entity.pdbx_description
1 polymer ?
#
loop_
_entity_poly.entity_id
_entity_poly.type
_entity_poly.pdbx_seq_one_letter_code
_entity_poly.pdbx_strand_id
1 'polypeptide(L)'
;MRDKDKVYALYFLEKMTCTEIAKEIGITKQAVSKILKQFPEYAEEKERKKQENKIRHNKETGEYVRQKRMKEREEEEGLIAGMMELQRQNAVSMSKKRTLSDDALVKSCINHYRYEPKNERIVFIEDFGRKPADLPKAIKVHKKVLNGSYEYMQDIEDEKWMSMTEKKALR
;
A
#
# COMPACT_ATOMS: atom_id res chain seq x y z
N MET A 1 -10.57 64.49 -24.08
CA MET A 1 -9.87 63.94 -25.26
C MET A 1 -8.55 63.24 -24.92
N ARG A 2 -7.86 63.54 -23.80
CA ARG A 2 -6.53 62.95 -23.47
C ARG A 2 -6.52 61.48 -23.01
N ASP A 3 -7.65 60.94 -22.53
CA ASP A 3 -7.68 59.57 -21.99
C ASP A 3 -7.86 58.49 -23.06
N LYS A 4 -8.44 58.81 -24.23
CA LYS A 4 -8.67 57.83 -25.29
C LYS A 4 -7.37 57.39 -25.98
N ASP A 5 -6.51 58.35 -26.30
CA ASP A 5 -5.25 58.08 -27.00
C ASP A 5 -4.27 57.31 -26.10
N LYS A 6 -4.27 57.61 -24.79
CA LYS A 6 -3.54 56.83 -23.78
C LYS A 6 -4.05 55.39 -23.68
N VAL A 7 -5.37 55.18 -23.63
CA VAL A 7 -5.96 53.84 -23.62
C VAL A 7 -5.60 53.07 -24.89
N TYR A 8 -5.58 53.73 -26.04
CA TYR A 8 -5.17 53.12 -27.31
C TYR A 8 -3.70 52.67 -27.26
N ALA A 9 -2.78 53.55 -26.87
CA ALA A 9 -1.36 53.23 -26.78
C ALA A 9 -1.10 52.05 -25.83
N LEU A 10 -1.66 52.07 -24.63
CA LEU A 10 -1.45 51.01 -23.64
C LEU A 10 -2.03 49.66 -24.08
N TYR A 11 -3.16 49.65 -24.80
CA TYR A 11 -3.81 48.41 -25.22
C TYR A 11 -3.19 47.79 -26.49
N PHE A 12 -2.87 48.61 -27.49
CA PHE A 12 -2.40 48.14 -28.80
C PHE A 12 -0.87 48.12 -28.94
N LEU A 13 -0.15 49.12 -28.40
CA LEU A 13 1.32 49.16 -28.45
C LEU A 13 1.93 48.34 -27.31
N GLU A 14 1.53 48.63 -26.07
CA GLU A 14 2.10 47.96 -24.89
C GLU A 14 1.42 46.63 -24.56
N LYS A 15 0.35 46.27 -25.28
CA LYS A 15 -0.40 45.01 -25.12
C LYS A 15 -0.89 44.75 -23.70
N MET A 16 -1.06 45.77 -22.86
CA MET A 16 -1.56 45.61 -21.50
C MET A 16 -3.01 45.07 -21.45
N THR A 17 -3.38 44.51 -20.31
CA THR A 17 -4.75 44.06 -20.03
C THR A 17 -5.63 45.23 -19.60
N CYS A 18 -6.94 45.15 -19.83
CA CYS A 18 -7.87 46.22 -19.42
C CYS A 18 -7.84 46.49 -17.90
N THR A 19 -7.42 45.51 -17.10
CA THR A 19 -7.24 45.64 -15.64
C THR A 19 -6.01 46.44 -15.27
N GLU A 20 -4.90 46.29 -16.01
CA GLU A 20 -3.68 47.07 -15.81
C GLU A 20 -3.89 48.51 -16.26
N ILE A 21 -4.50 48.70 -17.44
CA ILE A 21 -4.85 50.03 -17.97
C ILE A 21 -5.78 50.80 -17.01
N ALA A 22 -6.74 50.08 -16.41
CA ALA A 22 -7.65 50.66 -15.42
C ALA A 22 -6.90 51.18 -14.17
N LYS A 23 -5.90 50.43 -13.70
CA LYS A 23 -5.06 50.84 -12.56
C LYS A 23 -4.17 52.03 -12.92
N GLU A 24 -3.57 52.02 -14.11
CA GLU A 24 -2.64 53.05 -14.56
C GLU A 24 -3.32 54.42 -14.75
N ILE A 25 -4.52 54.43 -15.34
CA ILE A 25 -5.26 55.68 -15.64
C ILE A 25 -6.17 56.09 -14.46
N GLY A 26 -6.41 55.20 -13.49
CA GLY A 26 -7.31 55.45 -12.36
C GLY A 26 -8.80 55.43 -12.77
N ILE A 27 -9.15 54.64 -13.78
CA ILE A 27 -10.50 54.53 -14.34
C ILE A 27 -11.04 53.11 -14.12
N THR A 28 -12.37 52.95 -14.06
CA THR A 28 -12.97 51.61 -13.96
C THR A 28 -12.73 50.77 -15.22
N LYS A 29 -12.54 49.45 -15.04
CA LYS A 29 -12.38 48.48 -16.14
C LYS A 29 -13.49 48.59 -17.20
N GLN A 30 -14.72 48.88 -16.77
CA GLN A 30 -15.88 49.02 -17.63
C GLN A 30 -15.76 50.25 -18.53
N ALA A 31 -15.26 51.37 -18.00
CA ALA A 31 -15.02 52.58 -18.78
C ALA A 31 -13.89 52.40 -19.80
N VAL A 32 -12.79 51.71 -19.42
CA VAL A 32 -11.73 51.31 -20.37
C VAL A 32 -12.31 50.43 -21.49
N SER A 33 -13.15 49.44 -21.16
CA SER A 33 -13.79 48.61 -22.18
C SER A 33 -14.76 49.37 -23.09
N LYS A 34 -15.50 50.36 -22.56
CA LYS A 34 -16.36 51.23 -23.38
C LYS A 34 -15.54 52.06 -24.37
N ILE A 35 -14.40 52.60 -23.94
CA ILE A 35 -13.49 53.34 -24.81
C ILE A 35 -12.92 52.43 -25.89
N LEU A 36 -12.45 51.23 -25.53
CA LEU A 36 -11.85 50.29 -26.47
C LEU A 36 -12.82 49.83 -27.57
N LYS A 37 -14.10 49.62 -27.23
CA LYS A 37 -15.14 49.24 -28.19
C LYS A 37 -15.42 50.29 -29.27
N GLN A 38 -14.98 51.54 -29.09
CA GLN A 38 -15.14 52.58 -30.09
C GLN A 38 -14.11 52.46 -31.22
N PHE A 39 -13.02 51.71 -31.00
CA PHE A 39 -12.02 51.46 -32.04
C PHE A 39 -12.39 50.23 -32.86
N PRO A 40 -12.36 50.31 -34.20
CA PRO A 40 -12.71 49.19 -35.08
C PRO A 40 -11.74 48.01 -34.93
N GLU A 41 -10.46 48.30 -34.69
CA GLU A 41 -9.36 47.33 -34.52
C GLU A 41 -9.48 46.46 -33.24
N TYR A 42 -10.30 46.89 -32.27
CA TYR A 42 -10.41 46.21 -30.98
C TYR A 42 -10.96 44.79 -31.09
N ALA A 43 -11.87 44.54 -32.04
CA ALA A 43 -12.46 43.22 -32.22
C ALA A 43 -11.42 42.19 -32.67
N GLU A 44 -10.57 42.56 -33.64
CA GLU A 44 -9.52 41.71 -34.18
C GLU A 44 -8.42 41.45 -33.14
N GLU A 45 -7.95 42.51 -32.48
CA GLU A 45 -6.91 42.41 -31.45
C GLU A 45 -7.36 41.54 -30.26
N LYS A 46 -8.64 41.66 -29.87
CA LYS A 46 -9.23 40.84 -28.81
C LYS A 46 -9.26 39.35 -29.19
N GLU A 47 -9.64 39.02 -30.42
CA GLU A 47 -9.66 37.62 -30.86
C GLU A 47 -8.23 37.06 -30.99
N ARG A 48 -7.27 37.88 -31.47
CA ARG A 48 -5.84 37.52 -31.48
C ARG A 48 -5.34 37.16 -30.09
N LYS A 49 -5.55 38.03 -29.11
CA LYS A 49 -5.17 37.79 -27.69
C LYS A 49 -5.84 36.53 -27.12
N LYS A 50 -7.08 36.26 -27.48
CA LYS A 50 -7.81 35.05 -27.03
C LYS A 50 -7.19 33.78 -27.61
N GLN A 51 -6.80 33.79 -28.89
CA GLN A 51 -6.11 32.66 -29.52
C GLN A 51 -4.73 32.42 -28.91
N GLU A 52 -3.94 33.49 -28.73
CA GLU A 52 -2.62 33.43 -28.10
C GLU A 52 -2.70 32.88 -26.66
N ASN A 53 -3.63 33.39 -25.85
CA ASN A 53 -3.87 32.89 -24.51
C ASN A 53 -4.32 31.42 -24.49
N LYS A 54 -5.14 30.99 -25.45
CA LYS A 54 -5.55 29.58 -25.58
C LYS A 54 -4.35 28.68 -25.88
N ILE A 55 -3.46 29.10 -26.79
CA ILE A 55 -2.25 28.36 -27.12
C ILE A 55 -1.33 28.25 -25.89
N ARG A 56 -1.10 29.38 -25.19
CA ARG A 56 -0.29 29.41 -23.97
C ARG A 56 -0.87 28.50 -22.89
N HIS A 57 -2.17 28.60 -22.61
CA HIS A 57 -2.84 27.77 -21.62
C HIS A 57 -2.75 26.27 -21.94
N ASN A 58 -2.93 25.89 -23.20
CA ASN A 58 -2.79 24.50 -23.62
C ASN A 58 -1.36 23.98 -23.41
N LYS A 59 -0.35 24.81 -23.70
CA LYS A 59 1.06 24.47 -23.47
C LYS A 59 1.37 24.29 -21.98
N GLU A 60 0.98 25.26 -21.15
CA GLU A 60 1.17 25.22 -19.69
C GLU A 60 0.46 24.01 -19.07
N THR A 61 -0.78 23.74 -19.49
CA THR A 61 -1.54 22.58 -19.00
C THR A 61 -0.87 21.27 -19.44
N GLY A 62 -0.38 21.19 -20.67
CA GLY A 62 0.34 20.01 -21.17
C GLY A 62 1.64 19.75 -20.39
N GLU A 63 2.41 20.80 -20.11
CA GLU A 63 3.64 20.72 -19.30
C GLU A 63 3.34 20.29 -17.86
N TYR A 64 2.31 20.87 -17.23
CA TYR A 64 1.88 20.50 -15.88
C TYR A 64 1.47 19.03 -15.79
N VAL A 65 0.63 18.55 -16.72
CA VAL A 65 0.20 17.14 -16.75
C VAL A 65 1.39 16.21 -16.99
N ARG A 66 2.33 16.59 -17.85
CA ARG A 66 3.55 15.81 -18.09
C ARG A 66 4.41 15.71 -16.83
N GLN A 67 4.65 16.82 -16.13
CA GLN A 67 5.41 16.83 -14.88
C GLN A 67 4.75 15.99 -13.81
N LYS A 68 3.42 16.11 -13.66
CA LYS A 68 2.65 15.30 -12.71
C LYS A 68 2.81 13.79 -12.98
N ARG A 69 2.68 13.36 -14.24
CA ARG A 69 2.86 11.95 -14.64
C ARG A 69 4.28 11.44 -14.41
N MET A 70 5.30 12.28 -14.64
CA MET A 70 6.69 11.90 -14.38
C MET A 70 6.93 11.67 -12.88
N LYS A 71 6.38 12.55 -12.03
CA LYS A 71 6.49 12.43 -10.58
C LYS A 71 5.77 11.18 -10.06
N GLU A 72 4.55 10.93 -10.54
CA GLU A 72 3.78 9.73 -10.18
C GLU A 72 4.55 8.45 -10.56
N ARG A 73 5.19 8.42 -11.74
CA ARG A 73 6.01 7.28 -12.16
C ARG A 73 7.25 7.10 -11.27
N GLU A 74 7.95 8.18 -10.95
CA GLU A 74 9.13 8.12 -10.07
C GLU A 74 8.77 7.60 -8.68
N GLU A 75 7.64 8.05 -8.12
CA GLU A 75 7.11 7.55 -6.85
C GLU A 75 6.75 6.05 -6.94
N GLU A 76 6.09 5.62 -8.02
CA GLU A 76 5.74 4.22 -8.25
C GLU A 76 6.98 3.32 -8.40
N GLU A 77 7.97 3.75 -9.18
CA GLU A 77 9.24 3.04 -9.36
C GLU A 77 9.99 2.90 -8.03
N GLY A 78 10.01 3.95 -7.20
CA GLY A 78 10.58 3.92 -5.86
C GLY A 78 9.86 2.93 -4.92
N LEU A 79 8.53 2.90 -4.96
CA LEU A 79 7.72 1.94 -4.20
C LEU A 79 7.99 0.50 -4.63
N ILE A 80 8.03 0.23 -5.94
CA ILE A 80 8.30 -1.10 -6.48
C ILE A 80 9.71 -1.55 -6.09
N ALA A 81 10.72 -0.69 -6.20
CA ALA A 81 12.08 -1.01 -5.79
C ALA A 81 12.16 -1.36 -4.30
N GLY A 82 11.51 -0.57 -3.43
CA GLY A 82 11.43 -0.85 -2.00
C GLY A 82 10.71 -2.18 -1.71
N MET A 83 9.61 -2.47 -2.42
CA MET A 83 8.87 -3.72 -2.28
C MET A 83 9.70 -4.93 -2.71
N MET A 84 10.43 -4.82 -3.82
CA MET A 84 11.32 -5.89 -4.30
C MET A 84 12.45 -6.20 -3.31
N GLU A 85 13.08 -5.18 -2.73
CA GLU A 85 14.12 -5.38 -1.73
C GLU A 85 13.57 -6.04 -0.47
N LEU A 86 12.40 -5.60 0.01
CA LEU A 86 11.72 -6.22 1.14
C LEU A 86 11.35 -7.68 0.85
N GLN A 87 10.85 -7.98 -0.35
CA GLN A 87 10.55 -9.34 -0.78
C GLN A 87 11.82 -10.21 -0.81
N ARG A 88 12.94 -9.66 -1.29
CA ARG A 88 14.23 -10.35 -1.30
C ARG A 88 14.71 -10.67 0.12
N GLN A 89 14.64 -9.70 1.02
CA GLN A 89 15.01 -9.89 2.43
C GLN A 89 14.14 -10.95 3.11
N ASN A 90 12.81 -10.88 2.90
CA ASN A 90 11.87 -11.86 3.42
C ASN A 90 12.11 -13.26 2.84
N ALA A 91 12.41 -13.37 1.56
CA ALA A 91 12.74 -14.66 0.95
C ALA A 91 13.97 -15.29 1.59
N VAL A 92 15.01 -14.48 1.88
CA VAL A 92 16.20 -14.95 2.58
C VAL A 92 15.91 -15.31 4.04
N SER A 93 15.16 -14.48 4.78
CA SER A 93 14.86 -14.72 6.20
C SER A 93 13.98 -15.95 6.41
N MET A 94 13.01 -16.16 5.52
CA MET A 94 12.10 -17.31 5.55
C MET A 94 12.74 -18.58 4.96
N SER A 95 13.77 -18.44 4.12
CA SER A 95 14.53 -19.57 3.61
C SER A 95 15.38 -20.20 4.71
N LYS A 96 14.95 -21.37 5.18
CA LYS A 96 15.79 -22.22 6.02
C LYS A 96 16.53 -23.21 5.11
N LYS A 97 17.86 -23.26 5.22
CA LYS A 97 18.71 -24.24 4.49
C LYS A 97 18.48 -25.70 4.90
N ARG A 98 17.73 -25.93 5.98
CA ARG A 98 17.47 -27.27 6.53
C ARG A 98 16.12 -27.77 6.04
N THR A 99 16.07 -29.04 5.66
CA THR A 99 14.81 -29.75 5.47
C THR A 99 14.05 -29.81 6.79
N LEU A 100 12.72 -29.81 6.71
CA LEU A 100 11.88 -30.00 7.88
C LEU A 100 12.12 -31.42 8.42
N SER A 101 12.32 -31.56 9.74
CA SER A 101 12.49 -32.89 10.32
C SER A 101 11.17 -33.65 10.35
N ASP A 102 11.23 -34.97 10.27
CA ASP A 102 10.08 -35.87 10.43
C ASP A 102 9.30 -35.58 11.72
N ASP A 103 10.00 -35.25 12.81
CA ASP A 103 9.39 -34.86 14.09
C ASP A 103 8.57 -33.56 13.97
N ALA A 104 9.11 -32.54 13.31
CA ALA A 104 8.41 -31.27 13.10
C ALA A 104 7.19 -31.45 12.18
N LEU A 105 7.32 -32.30 11.15
CA LEU A 105 6.21 -32.69 10.27
C LEU A 105 5.10 -33.40 11.05
N VAL A 106 5.43 -34.45 11.81
CA VAL A 106 4.47 -35.19 12.63
C VAL A 106 3.82 -34.29 13.68
N LYS A 107 4.60 -33.41 14.33
CA LYS A 107 4.07 -32.45 15.31
C LYS A 107 3.04 -31.50 14.69
N SER A 108 3.26 -31.07 13.45
CA SER A 108 2.30 -30.21 12.73
C SER A 108 1.00 -30.95 12.36
N CYS A 109 1.09 -32.26 12.12
CA CYS A 109 -0.02 -33.12 11.72
C CYS A 109 -0.47 -34.08 12.84
N ILE A 110 -0.23 -33.73 14.11
CA ILE A 110 -0.30 -34.67 15.24
C ILE A 110 -1.66 -35.38 15.37
N ASN A 111 -2.75 -34.71 14.97
CA ASN A 111 -4.11 -35.25 15.02
C ASN A 111 -4.30 -36.51 14.16
N HIS A 112 -3.48 -36.71 13.12
CA HIS A 112 -3.54 -37.86 12.23
C HIS A 112 -2.69 -39.05 12.71
N TYR A 113 -2.09 -38.92 13.89
CA TYR A 113 -1.21 -39.92 14.45
C TYR A 113 -1.70 -40.38 15.82
N ARG A 114 -1.41 -41.64 16.16
CA ARG A 114 -1.66 -42.24 17.47
C ARG A 114 -0.38 -42.77 18.07
N TYR A 115 -0.23 -42.60 19.38
CA TYR A 115 0.84 -43.25 20.11
C TYR A 115 0.53 -44.73 20.33
N GLU A 116 1.47 -45.60 19.96
CA GLU A 116 1.47 -47.03 20.23
C GLU A 116 2.44 -47.35 21.37
N PRO A 117 1.95 -47.64 22.59
CA PRO A 117 2.80 -47.84 23.77
C PRO A 117 3.75 -49.05 23.65
N LYS A 118 3.33 -50.11 22.95
CA LYS A 118 4.09 -51.36 22.85
C LYS A 118 5.46 -51.19 22.19
N ASN A 119 5.54 -50.29 21.21
CA ASN A 119 6.74 -50.08 20.41
C ASN A 119 7.37 -48.70 20.65
N GLU A 120 6.77 -47.88 21.52
CA GLU A 120 7.15 -46.48 21.80
C GLU A 120 7.20 -45.64 20.51
N ARG A 121 6.17 -45.76 19.66
CA ARG A 121 6.10 -45.07 18.36
C ARG A 121 4.81 -44.30 18.18
N ILE A 122 4.89 -43.23 17.41
CA ILE A 122 3.73 -42.50 16.91
C ILE A 122 3.46 -43.01 15.49
N VAL A 123 2.27 -43.54 15.24
CA VAL A 123 1.88 -44.22 14.00
C VAL A 123 0.73 -43.48 13.33
N PHE A 124 0.81 -43.30 12.01
CA PHE A 124 -0.24 -42.66 11.23
C PHE A 124 -1.51 -43.53 11.23
N ILE A 125 -2.66 -42.89 11.44
CA ILE A 125 -3.96 -43.56 11.48
C ILE A 125 -4.52 -43.62 10.06
N GLU A 126 -4.63 -44.83 9.50
CA GLU A 126 -5.12 -45.04 8.13
C GLU A 126 -6.62 -44.71 7.95
N ASP A 127 -7.37 -44.58 9.05
CA ASP A 127 -8.79 -44.21 9.04
C ASP A 127 -9.04 -42.78 8.51
N PHE A 128 -8.06 -41.87 8.66
CA PHE A 128 -8.15 -40.52 8.11
C PHE A 128 -7.85 -40.47 6.59
N GLY A 129 -7.62 -41.63 5.98
CA GLY A 129 -7.36 -41.78 4.56
C GLY A 129 -5.92 -42.16 4.26
N ARG A 130 -5.57 -42.12 2.96
CA ARG A 130 -4.25 -42.53 2.49
C ARG A 130 -3.18 -41.54 2.97
N LYS A 131 -2.17 -42.06 3.68
CA LYS A 131 -1.01 -41.28 4.13
C LYS A 131 -0.34 -40.57 2.94
N PRO A 132 -0.12 -39.24 3.01
CA PRO A 132 0.70 -38.50 2.06
C PRO A 132 2.11 -39.09 1.92
N ALA A 133 2.73 -38.93 0.75
CA ALA A 133 4.06 -39.49 0.48
C ALA A 133 5.13 -38.89 1.41
N ASP A 134 5.05 -37.59 1.66
CA ASP A 134 6.05 -36.80 2.41
C ASP A 134 6.02 -37.03 3.92
N LEU A 135 4.95 -37.62 4.45
CA LEU A 135 4.78 -37.86 5.88
C LEU A 135 5.32 -39.25 6.29
N PRO A 136 6.02 -39.39 7.42
CA PRO A 136 6.49 -40.69 7.89
C PRO A 136 5.30 -41.56 8.35
N LYS A 137 5.34 -42.87 8.08
CA LYS A 137 4.30 -43.82 8.55
C LYS A 137 4.34 -44.01 10.06
N ALA A 138 5.55 -44.09 10.61
CA ALA A 138 5.78 -44.19 12.03
C ALA A 138 7.08 -43.49 12.41
N ILE A 139 7.09 -42.82 13.55
CA ILE A 139 8.28 -42.19 14.12
C ILE A 139 8.50 -42.74 15.54
N LYS A 140 9.75 -43.08 15.87
CA LYS A 140 10.11 -43.48 17.23
C LYS A 140 10.11 -42.25 18.11
N VAL A 141 9.45 -42.32 19.25
CA VAL A 141 9.52 -41.22 20.21
C VAL A 141 10.85 -41.32 20.94
N HIS A 142 11.66 -40.27 20.90
CA HIS A 142 12.92 -40.27 21.64
C HIS A 142 12.59 -40.24 23.14
N LYS A 143 13.21 -41.11 23.96
CA LYS A 143 12.87 -41.33 25.39
C LYS A 143 12.73 -40.04 26.22
N LYS A 144 13.51 -39.00 25.91
CA LYS A 144 13.41 -37.67 26.56
C LYS A 144 12.06 -36.97 26.38
N VAL A 145 11.37 -37.17 25.25
CA VAL A 145 10.06 -36.57 24.96
C VAL A 145 8.94 -37.36 25.63
N LEU A 146 9.06 -38.70 25.70
CA LEU A 146 8.11 -39.55 26.42
C LEU A 146 8.06 -39.23 27.91
N ASN A 147 9.23 -39.05 28.54
CA ASN A 147 9.31 -38.72 29.97
C ASN A 147 8.58 -37.42 30.31
N GLY A 148 8.80 -36.35 29.54
CA GLY A 148 8.12 -35.06 29.78
C GLY A 148 6.61 -35.12 29.55
N SER A 149 6.14 -35.94 28.60
CA SER A 149 4.69 -36.14 28.42
C SER A 149 4.05 -37.02 29.50
N TYR A 150 4.81 -37.96 30.07
CA TYR A 150 4.34 -38.85 31.14
C TYR A 150 4.27 -38.10 32.46
N GLU A 151 5.30 -37.32 32.80
CA GLU A 151 5.32 -36.38 33.93
C GLU A 151 4.11 -35.45 33.87
N TYR A 152 3.84 -34.80 32.72
CA TYR A 152 2.68 -33.93 32.54
C TYR A 152 1.33 -34.65 32.70
N MET A 153 1.20 -35.90 32.24
CA MET A 153 -0.03 -36.67 32.45
C MET A 153 -0.22 -37.09 33.92
N GLN A 154 0.88 -37.37 34.61
CA GLN A 154 0.89 -37.75 36.02
C GLN A 154 0.52 -36.55 36.91
N ASP A 155 1.06 -35.37 36.61
CA ASP A 155 0.70 -34.10 37.26
C ASP A 155 -0.80 -33.80 37.11
N ILE A 156 -1.37 -34.02 35.91
CA ILE A 156 -2.82 -33.84 35.66
C ILE A 156 -3.67 -34.82 36.49
N GLU A 157 -3.22 -36.07 36.67
CA GLU A 157 -3.93 -37.06 37.48
C GLU A 157 -3.84 -36.74 38.97
N ASP A 158 -2.67 -36.30 39.43
CA ASP A 158 -2.44 -35.88 40.81
C ASP A 158 -3.27 -34.63 41.17
N GLU A 159 -3.34 -33.64 40.27
CA GLU A 159 -4.20 -32.46 40.44
C GLU A 159 -5.69 -32.82 40.54
N LYS A 160 -6.16 -33.76 39.71
CA LYS A 160 -7.54 -34.27 39.78
C LYS A 160 -7.81 -34.97 41.12
N TRP A 161 -6.85 -35.75 41.59
CA TRP A 161 -6.96 -36.48 42.86
C TRP A 161 -6.97 -35.52 44.06
N MET A 162 -6.10 -34.50 44.07
CA MET A 162 -6.10 -33.45 45.07
C MET A 162 -7.44 -32.69 45.10
N SER A 163 -7.96 -32.27 43.96
CA SER A 163 -9.27 -31.60 43.86
C SER A 163 -10.42 -32.46 44.38
N MET A 164 -10.39 -33.77 44.13
CA MET A 164 -11.40 -34.70 44.64
C MET A 164 -11.31 -34.86 46.16
N THR A 165 -10.10 -34.86 46.71
CA THR A 165 -9.83 -34.95 48.14
C THR A 165 -10.27 -33.67 48.86
N GLU A 166 -9.96 -32.49 48.32
CA GLU A 166 -10.42 -31.20 48.84
C GLU A 166 -11.94 -31.10 48.86
N LYS A 167 -12.62 -31.52 47.79
CA LYS A 167 -14.10 -31.58 47.74
C LYS A 167 -14.71 -32.52 48.78
N LYS A 168 -13.99 -33.60 49.15
CA LYS A 168 -14.43 -34.55 50.17
C LYS A 168 -14.20 -34.01 51.58
N ALA A 169 -13.15 -33.21 51.80
CA ALA A 169 -12.86 -32.58 53.09
C ALA A 169 -13.78 -31.39 53.42
N LEU A 170 -14.40 -30.77 52.41
CA LEU A 170 -15.37 -29.67 52.56
C LEU A 170 -16.83 -30.14 52.73
N ARG A 171 -17.09 -31.46 52.73
CA ARG A 171 -18.40 -32.07 53.03
C ARG A 171 -18.40 -32.61 54.45
#